data_AF-Q7P2D9-F1
#
_entry.id   AF-Q7P2D9-F1
#
_cell.length_a   1.000
_cell.length_b   1.000
_cell.length_c   1.000
_cell.angle_alpha   90.00
_cell.angle_beta   90.00
_cell.angle_gamma   90.00
#
_symmetry.space_group_name_H-M   'P 1'
#
loop_
_entity.id
_entity.type
_entity.pdbx_description
1 polymer ?
#
loop_
_entity_poly.entity_id
_entity_poly.type
_entity_poly.pdbx_seq_one_letter_code
_entity_poly.pdbx_strand_id
1 'polypeptide(L)'
;MDINERSKFKHLTAFILVLLAEKNYSPREVKKSLLENFPGFTRDMSTVYRCLSSLEKEGLVTVDWYLPDGGAAKKIYSLTEKGWEALYEWKEDIVIRKRNFEVFLKKFENLLEGEK
;
A
#
# COMPACT_ATOMS: atom_id res chain seq x y z
N MET A 1 3.89 -12.74 -14.72
CA MET A 1 2.63 -11.97 -14.56
C MET A 1 2.97 -10.80 -13.65
N ASP A 2 2.73 -9.57 -14.09
CA ASP A 2 3.09 -8.34 -13.35
C ASP A 2 2.30 -8.31 -12.02
N ILE A 3 2.93 -7.89 -10.93
CA ILE A 3 2.25 -7.79 -9.62
C ILE A 3 1.02 -6.86 -9.67
N ASN A 4 1.00 -5.88 -10.57
CA ASN A 4 -0.16 -5.04 -10.85
C ASN A 4 -1.31 -5.76 -11.56
N GLU A 5 -1.01 -6.78 -12.36
CA GLU A 5 -2.03 -7.61 -12.99
C GLU A 5 -2.65 -8.59 -11.97
N ARG A 6 -1.86 -8.98 -10.97
CA ARG A 6 -2.31 -9.87 -9.88
C ARG A 6 -3.10 -9.12 -8.80
N SER A 7 -2.66 -7.91 -8.42
CA SER A 7 -3.31 -7.15 -7.35
C SER A 7 -4.55 -6.40 -7.82
N LYS A 8 -5.69 -6.75 -7.23
CA LYS A 8 -6.97 -6.04 -7.44
C LYS A 8 -6.91 -4.56 -7.05
N PHE A 9 -6.06 -4.20 -6.08
CA PHE A 9 -5.96 -2.84 -5.54
C PHE A 9 -4.70 -2.10 -6.02
N LYS A 10 -3.91 -2.72 -6.92
CA LYS A 10 -2.66 -2.16 -7.48
C LYS A 10 -1.75 -1.64 -6.36
N HIS A 11 -1.19 -0.43 -6.51
CA HIS A 11 -0.26 0.19 -5.57
C HIS A 11 -0.82 0.45 -4.17
N LEU A 12 -2.15 0.45 -3.97
CA LEU A 12 -2.70 0.53 -2.62
C LEU A 12 -2.21 -0.66 -1.77
N THR A 13 -2.07 -1.83 -2.38
CA THR A 13 -1.48 -3.00 -1.73
C THR A 13 -0.07 -2.69 -1.26
N ALA A 14 0.78 -2.12 -2.12
CA ALA A 14 2.15 -1.78 -1.78
C ALA A 14 2.22 -0.82 -0.57
N PHE A 15 1.39 0.22 -0.55
CA PHE A 15 1.38 1.20 0.54
C PHE A 15 0.87 0.62 1.86
N ILE A 16 -0.09 -0.30 1.81
CA ILE A 16 -0.55 -0.97 3.03
C ILE A 16 0.52 -1.94 3.54
N LEU A 17 1.15 -2.71 2.65
CA LEU A 17 2.20 -3.67 3.03
C LEU A 17 3.42 -2.97 3.63
N VAL A 18 3.88 -1.84 3.06
CA VAL A 18 5.04 -1.12 3.62
C VAL A 18 4.75 -0.57 5.02
N LEU A 19 3.53 -0.08 5.27
CA LEU A 19 3.14 0.36 6.61
C LEU A 19 3.10 -0.82 7.59
N LEU A 20 2.50 -1.94 7.19
CA LEU A 20 2.43 -3.14 8.03
C LEU A 20 3.80 -3.79 8.27
N ALA A 21 4.79 -3.52 7.43
CA ALA A 21 6.18 -3.92 7.64
C ALA A 21 6.88 -3.10 8.74
N GLU A 22 6.49 -1.84 8.93
CA GLU A 22 7.01 -0.98 10.01
C GLU A 22 6.44 -1.38 11.37
N LYS A 23 5.12 -1.61 11.43
CA LYS A 23 4.43 -2.11 12.62
C LYS A 23 3.06 -2.70 12.28
N ASN A 24 2.56 -3.49 13.22
CA ASN A 24 1.20 -4.03 13.14
C ASN A 24 0.18 -2.92 13.40
N TYR A 25 -0.89 -2.90 12.62
CA TYR A 25 -1.90 -1.83 12.66
C TYR A 25 -3.33 -2.39 12.67
N SER A 26 -4.23 -1.70 13.37
CA SER A 26 -5.66 -1.87 13.12
C SER A 26 -6.07 -1.20 11.79
N PRO A 27 -7.20 -1.61 11.17
CA PRO A 27 -7.66 -1.01 9.90
C PRO A 27 -7.81 0.51 9.91
N ARG A 28 -8.19 1.08 11.07
CA ARG A 28 -8.31 2.54 11.23
C ARG A 28 -6.95 3.21 11.25
N GLU A 29 -5.98 2.60 11.91
CA GLU A 29 -4.62 3.12 11.99
C GLU A 29 -3.89 2.99 10.65
N VAL A 30 -4.14 1.93 9.88
CA VAL A 30 -3.64 1.83 8.49
C VAL A 30 -4.10 3.05 7.68
N LYS A 31 -5.40 3.37 7.70
CA LYS A 31 -5.89 4.55 6.97
C LYS A 31 -5.29 5.86 7.50
N LYS A 32 -5.21 6.01 8.81
CA LYS A 32 -4.63 7.21 9.42
C LYS A 32 -3.17 7.38 8.96
N SER A 33 -2.39 6.33 9.04
CA SER A 33 -0.98 6.31 8.62
C SER A 33 -0.83 6.54 7.12
N LEU A 34 -1.75 6.02 6.28
CA LEU A 34 -1.77 6.33 4.85
C LEU A 34 -1.96 7.82 4.56
N LEU A 35 -2.84 8.50 5.32
CA LEU A 35 -3.09 9.93 5.18
C LEU A 35 -1.91 10.78 5.70
N GLU A 36 -1.23 10.31 6.74
CA GLU A 36 -0.12 11.03 7.38
C GLU A 36 1.19 10.92 6.58
N ASN A 37 1.49 9.75 6.01
CA ASN A 37 2.78 9.46 5.38
C ASN A 37 2.79 9.62 3.85
N PHE A 38 1.63 9.60 3.19
CA PHE A 38 1.55 9.66 1.73
C PHE A 38 0.68 10.84 1.26
N PRO A 39 1.28 12.03 1.04
CA PRO A 39 0.57 13.20 0.53
C PRO A 39 -0.16 12.89 -0.78
N GLY A 40 -1.45 13.25 -0.85
CA GLY A 40 -2.30 12.95 -2.01
C GLY A 40 -3.06 11.62 -1.94
N PHE A 41 -2.96 10.88 -0.83
CA PHE A 41 -3.80 9.70 -0.62
C PHE A 41 -5.28 10.10 -0.42
N THR A 42 -6.14 9.71 -1.37
CA THR A 42 -7.57 10.12 -1.39
C THR A 42 -8.55 8.94 -1.26
N ARG A 43 -8.08 7.72 -0.99
CA ARG A 43 -8.97 6.56 -0.94
C ARG A 43 -9.87 6.58 0.29
N ASP A 44 -11.13 6.22 0.08
CA ASP A 44 -12.10 6.08 1.15
C ASP A 44 -11.80 4.87 2.06
N MET A 45 -12.46 4.83 3.23
CA MET A 45 -12.25 3.73 4.20
C MET A 45 -12.69 2.37 3.67
N SER A 46 -13.77 2.31 2.91
CA SER A 46 -14.29 1.05 2.38
C SER A 46 -13.28 0.40 1.43
N THR A 47 -12.54 1.20 0.67
CA THR A 47 -11.51 0.72 -0.25
C THR A 47 -10.29 0.19 0.51
N VAL A 48 -9.83 0.88 1.56
CA VAL A 48 -8.75 0.40 2.43
C VAL A 48 -9.13 -0.93 3.10
N TYR A 49 -10.37 -1.05 3.61
CA TYR A 49 -10.83 -2.25 4.29
C TYR A 49 -10.99 -3.43 3.35
N ARG A 50 -11.53 -3.20 2.14
CA ARG A 50 -11.59 -4.23 1.09
C ARG A 50 -10.19 -4.67 0.65
N CYS A 51 -9.23 -3.75 0.61
CA CYS A 51 -7.84 -4.10 0.33
C CYS A 51 -7.28 -5.00 1.42
N LEU A 52 -7.36 -4.60 2.70
CA LEU A 52 -6.90 -5.41 3.84
C LEU A 52 -7.50 -6.82 3.85
N SER A 53 -8.81 -6.93 3.59
CA SER A 53 -9.49 -8.23 3.49
C SER A 53 -9.00 -9.07 2.30
N SER A 54 -8.63 -8.45 1.18
CA SER A 54 -8.01 -9.15 0.04
C SER A 54 -6.61 -9.66 0.41
N LEU A 55 -5.81 -8.83 1.08
CA LEU A 55 -4.46 -9.23 1.52
C LEU A 55 -4.52 -10.40 2.50
N GLU A 56 -5.48 -10.39 3.41
CA GLU A 56 -5.73 -11.48 4.36
C GLU A 56 -6.10 -12.77 3.59
N LYS A 57 -7.05 -12.68 2.64
CA LYS A 57 -7.46 -13.82 1.81
C LYS A 57 -6.32 -14.37 0.95
N GLU A 58 -5.42 -13.50 0.49
CA GLU A 58 -4.25 -13.85 -0.30
C GLU A 58 -3.10 -14.40 0.57
N GLY A 59 -3.22 -14.34 1.91
CA GLY A 59 -2.21 -14.80 2.86
C GLY A 59 -1.00 -13.86 2.99
N LEU A 60 -1.12 -12.61 2.53
CA LEU A 60 -0.07 -11.60 2.62
C LEU A 60 -0.02 -10.92 4.00
N VAL A 61 -1.12 -10.98 4.73
CA VAL A 61 -1.25 -10.46 6.09
C VAL A 61 -2.05 -11.46 6.94
N THR A 62 -1.77 -11.51 8.23
CA THR A 62 -2.60 -12.19 9.22
C THR A 62 -3.40 -11.17 10.02
N VAL A 63 -4.51 -11.62 10.62
CA VAL A 63 -5.31 -10.81 11.53
C VAL A 63 -5.41 -11.49 12.88
N ASP A 64 -5.07 -10.74 13.92
CA ASP A 64 -5.23 -11.15 15.31
C ASP A 64 -6.25 -10.25 16.01
N TRP A 65 -6.94 -10.79 17.01
CA TRP A 65 -7.86 -10.03 17.85
C TRP A 65 -7.19 -9.67 19.16
N TYR A 66 -6.90 -8.38 19.34
CA TYR A 66 -6.40 -7.84 20.59
C TYR A 66 -7.57 -7.44 21.49
N LEU A 67 -7.71 -8.12 22.62
CA LEU A 67 -8.65 -7.76 23.70
C LEU A 67 -7.89 -7.01 24.79
N PRO A 68 -8.03 -5.69 24.90
CA PRO A 68 -7.56 -4.97 26.09
C PRO A 68 -8.46 -5.29 27.29
N ASP A 69 -7.90 -5.24 28.51
CA ASP A 69 -8.54 -5.56 29.81
C ASP A 69 -9.86 -4.81 30.12
N GLY A 70 -10.29 -3.88 29.27
CA GLY A 70 -11.54 -3.12 29.43
C GLY A 70 -12.07 -2.49 28.15
N GLY A 71 -11.94 -3.13 26.98
CA GLY A 71 -12.40 -2.54 25.72
C GLY A 71 -12.84 -3.53 24.66
N ALA A 72 -13.48 -3.00 23.60
CA ALA A 72 -13.89 -3.79 22.45
C ALA A 72 -12.66 -4.39 21.75
N ALA A 73 -12.77 -5.66 21.37
CA ALA A 73 -11.73 -6.37 20.63
C ALA A 73 -11.34 -5.61 19.35
N LYS A 74 -10.04 -5.44 19.12
CA LYS A 74 -9.49 -4.77 17.95
C LYS A 74 -8.82 -5.78 17.04
N LYS A 75 -9.18 -5.76 15.76
CA LYS A 75 -8.41 -6.45 14.72
C LYS A 75 -7.07 -5.76 14.53
N ILE A 76 -5.98 -6.52 14.59
CA ILE A 76 -4.62 -6.09 14.32
C ILE A 76 -4.11 -6.90 13.14
N TYR A 77 -3.66 -6.20 12.11
CA TYR A 77 -3.06 -6.80 10.92
C TYR A 77 -1.55 -6.82 11.06
N SER A 78 -0.94 -7.92 10.65
CA SER A 78 0.50 -8.16 10.71
C SER A 78 0.97 -8.73 9.37
N LEU A 79 2.17 -8.38 8.92
CA LEU A 79 2.74 -8.92 7.69
C LEU A 79 3.11 -10.41 7.85
N THR A 80 2.88 -11.21 6.81
CA THR A 80 3.42 -12.58 6.74
C THR A 80 4.74 -12.62 5.97
N GLU A 81 5.43 -13.76 5.97
CA GLU A 81 6.59 -13.99 5.10
C GLU A 81 6.24 -13.80 3.61
N LYS A 82 5.11 -14.35 3.17
CA LYS A 82 4.57 -14.12 1.82
C LYS A 82 4.26 -12.63 1.56
N GLY A 83 3.83 -11.91 2.59
CA GLY A 83 3.64 -10.46 2.54
C GLY A 83 4.94 -9.70 2.30
N TRP A 84 6.04 -10.14 2.91
CA TRP A 84 7.39 -9.59 2.68
C TRP A 84 7.86 -9.84 1.24
N GLU A 85 7.69 -11.05 0.73
CA GLU A 85 8.00 -11.38 -0.68
C GLU A 85 7.23 -10.47 -1.64
N ALA A 86 5.91 -10.32 -1.43
CA ALA A 86 5.09 -9.42 -2.22
C ALA A 86 5.55 -7.95 -2.10
N LEU A 87 6.00 -7.51 -0.92
CA LEU A 87 6.52 -6.16 -0.72
C LEU A 87 7.82 -5.93 -1.51
N TYR A 88 8.71 -6.92 -1.60
CA TYR A 88 9.91 -6.85 -2.44
C TYR A 88 9.56 -6.72 -3.93
N GLU A 89 8.62 -7.52 -4.42
CA GLU A 89 8.11 -7.41 -5.80
C GLU A 89 7.51 -6.02 -6.06
N TRP A 90 6.73 -5.49 -5.11
CA TRP A 90 6.18 -4.13 -5.20
C TRP A 90 7.27 -3.05 -5.27
N LYS A 91 8.36 -3.21 -4.51
CA LYS A 91 9.48 -2.28 -4.56
C LYS A 91 10.12 -2.25 -5.95
N GLU A 92 10.30 -3.40 -6.59
CA GLU A 92 10.86 -3.46 -7.96
C GLU A 92 9.93 -2.77 -8.96
N ASP A 93 8.63 -3.04 -8.85
CA ASP A 93 7.59 -2.43 -9.66
C ASP A 93 7.55 -0.89 -9.55
N ILE A 94 7.63 -0.39 -8.31
CA ILE A 94 7.62 1.04 -8.01
C ILE A 94 8.88 1.73 -8.55
N VAL A 95 10.05 1.08 -8.48
CA VAL A 95 11.29 1.63 -9.05
C VAL A 95 11.16 1.85 -10.55
N ILE A 96 10.59 0.88 -11.28
CA ILE A 96 10.36 0.99 -12.72
C ILE A 96 9.40 2.14 -13.02
N ARG A 97 8.29 2.24 -12.27
CA ARG A 97 7.30 3.32 -12.45
C ARG A 97 7.85 4.70 -12.14
N LYS A 98 8.62 4.83 -11.06
CA LYS A 98 9.31 6.07 -10.71
C LYS A 98 10.16 6.55 -11.88
N ARG A 99 10.98 5.67 -12.47
CA ARG A 99 11.78 6.00 -13.65
C ARG A 99 10.92 6.43 -14.84
N ASN A 100 9.82 5.75 -15.09
CA ASN A 100 8.90 6.13 -16.19
C ASN A 100 8.27 7.50 -15.96
N PHE A 101 7.88 7.83 -14.73
CA PHE A 101 7.35 9.16 -14.39
C PHE A 101 8.42 10.24 -14.52
N GLU A 102 9.65 9.99 -14.08
CA GLU A 102 10.77 10.93 -14.28
C GLU A 102 11.04 11.18 -15.77
N VAL A 103 11.03 10.13 -16.60
CA VAL A 103 11.18 10.27 -18.06
C VAL A 103 10.01 11.05 -18.68
N PHE A 104 8.78 10.82 -18.22
CA PHE A 104 7.61 11.55 -18.68
C PHE A 104 7.71 13.05 -18.35
N LEU A 105 8.01 13.38 -17.09
CA LEU A 105 8.14 14.76 -16.63
C LEU A 105 9.24 15.50 -17.41
N LYS A 106 10.40 14.87 -17.59
CA LYS A 106 11.49 15.44 -18.39
C LYS A 106 11.08 15.69 -19.85
N LYS A 107 10.33 14.77 -20.46
CA LYS A 107 9.80 14.96 -21.83
C LYS A 107 8.84 16.14 -21.88
N PHE A 108 7.99 16.30 -20.88
CA PHE A 108 7.04 17.39 -20.80
C PHE A 108 7.74 18.75 -20.62
N GLU A 109 8.72 18.82 -19.73
CA GLU A 109 9.54 20.04 -19.53
C GLU A 109 10.24 20.48 -20.81
N ASN A 110 10.86 19.55 -21.55
CA ASN A 110 11.51 19.84 -22.83
C ASN A 110 10.55 20.38 -23.90
N LEU A 111 9.26 20.00 -23.87
CA LEU A 111 8.26 20.56 -24.80
C LEU A 111 7.98 22.03 -24.50
N LEU A 112 7.93 22.42 -23.23
CA LEU A 112 7.70 23.81 -22.82
C LEU A 112 8.90 24.72 -23.12
N GLU A 113 10.13 24.18 -23.12
CA GLU A 113 11.33 24.91 -23.50
C GLU A 113 11.44 25.14 -25.00
N GLY A 114 10.89 24.26 -25.84
CA GLY A 114 10.87 24.39 -27.29
C GLY A 114 9.76 25.30 -27.86
N GLU A 115 8.84 25.77 -27.01
CA GLU A 115 7.80 26.75 -27.36
C GLU A 115 8.19 28.21 -27.02
N LYS A 116 9.39 28.44 -26.47
CA LYS A 116 10.00 29.76 -26.29
C LYS A 116 11.04 30.04 -27.36
#